data_AF-A0A850T0D4-F1
#
_entry.id   AF-A0A850T0D4-F1
#
_cell.length_a   1.000
_cell.length_b   1.000
_cell.length_c   1.000
_cell.angle_alpha   90.00
_cell.angle_beta   90.00
_cell.angle_gamma   90.00
#
_symmetry.space_group_name_H-M   'P 1'
#
loop_
_entity.id
_entity.type
_entity.pdbx_description
1 polymer ?
#
loop_
_entity_poly.entity_id
_entity_poly.type
_entity_poly.pdbx_seq_one_letter_code
_entity_poly.pdbx_strand_id
1 'polypeptide(L)'
;KLIDAKGKWTGGKAILVQLGDVPDRGPDTKKIVERLMKLEKAAKRKGGRVAALIGNHEAMNVTGDLRYVTPEEYAAFATRNSGKTREAYFKANAASLAEFYRAKDPTLSDAGVKAAFEKDVPLGYLEHRARWSPQGEFGAWVAAHDAILKIGDTLFVHGGIGAAYASKPIEAINDAVRAALLAGGGAILEDEAGPLWHRGFAEETPEGEADLVAALAAFGVKRIVIGHTPQLSGVKALYGGRVIAADTGASKAYGGTRSFIRIDGTGVAANDNGAARELPEGGE
;
A
#
# COMPACT_ATOMS: atom_id res chain seq x y z
N LYS A 1 -19.73 12.80 1.50
CA LYS A 1 -19.04 12.32 2.73
C LYS A 1 -19.25 10.80 2.85
N LEU A 2 -18.19 10.02 3.13
CA LEU A 2 -18.28 8.56 3.20
C LEU A 2 -18.42 8.00 4.63
N ILE A 3 -18.00 8.78 5.63
CA ILE A 3 -18.08 8.42 7.04
C ILE A 3 -18.66 9.57 7.88
N ASP A 4 -19.28 9.22 9.01
CA ASP A 4 -19.71 10.17 10.03
C ASP A 4 -18.57 10.58 10.98
N ALA A 5 -18.86 11.47 11.94
CA ALA A 5 -17.89 11.93 12.94
C ALA A 5 -17.40 10.83 13.90
N LYS A 6 -18.13 9.71 14.01
CA LYS A 6 -17.72 8.51 14.78
C LYS A 6 -16.95 7.52 13.89
N GLY A 7 -16.79 7.84 12.61
CA GLY A 7 -16.10 7.05 11.61
C GLY A 7 -16.88 5.82 11.15
N LYS A 8 -18.21 5.83 11.25
CA LYS A 8 -19.08 4.79 10.70
C LYS A 8 -19.39 5.09 9.22
N TRP A 9 -19.50 4.05 8.41
CA TRP A 9 -19.88 4.18 7.01
C TRP A 9 -21.27 4.81 6.84
N THR A 10 -21.33 5.90 6.07
CA THR A 10 -22.55 6.59 5.66
C THR A 10 -22.60 6.84 4.15
N GLY A 11 -21.62 6.32 3.40
CA GLY A 11 -21.51 6.51 1.94
C GLY A 11 -22.55 5.77 1.09
N GLY A 12 -23.51 5.06 1.70
CA GLY A 12 -24.52 4.29 0.97
C GLY A 12 -23.87 3.27 0.03
N LYS A 13 -24.18 3.38 -1.27
CA LYS A 13 -23.66 2.53 -2.36
C LYS A 13 -22.33 2.99 -2.95
N ALA A 14 -21.71 4.04 -2.40
CA ALA A 14 -20.44 4.54 -2.90
C ALA A 14 -19.33 3.48 -2.83
N ILE A 15 -18.37 3.61 -3.74
CA ILE A 15 -17.14 2.83 -3.74
C ILE A 15 -16.00 3.76 -3.31
N LEU A 16 -15.31 3.42 -2.22
CA LEU A 16 -14.04 4.02 -1.85
C LEU A 16 -12.91 3.18 -2.41
N VAL A 17 -12.04 3.76 -3.23
CA VAL A 17 -10.78 3.14 -3.64
C VAL A 17 -9.65 3.82 -2.86
N GLN A 18 -8.90 3.04 -2.09
CA GLN A 18 -7.64 3.46 -1.46
C GLN A 18 -6.50 2.87 -2.29
N LEU A 19 -5.54 3.69 -2.70
CA LEU A 19 -4.60 3.38 -3.78
C LEU A 19 -3.33 2.64 -3.32
N GLY A 20 -3.29 1.98 -2.16
CA GLY A 20 -2.08 1.36 -1.59
C GLY A 20 -1.21 2.34 -0.79
N ASP A 21 -0.10 1.86 -0.23
CA ASP A 21 0.83 2.59 0.64
C ASP A 21 0.20 3.14 1.93
N VAL A 22 -0.51 2.27 2.65
CA VAL A 22 -0.99 2.52 4.01
C VAL A 22 0.10 2.35 5.08
N PRO A 23 0.96 1.31 5.05
CA PRO A 23 1.99 1.13 6.08
C PRO A 23 3.21 2.01 5.85
N ASP A 24 4.14 1.95 6.81
CA ASP A 24 5.43 2.64 6.83
C ASP A 24 5.38 4.16 7.03
N ARG A 25 6.55 4.73 7.37
CA ARG A 25 6.78 6.17 7.53
C ARG A 25 5.88 6.86 8.56
N GLY A 26 5.31 6.11 9.51
CA GLY A 26 4.54 6.66 10.62
C GLY A 26 3.98 5.62 11.59
N PRO A 27 3.56 6.03 12.80
CA PRO A 27 3.16 5.11 13.87
C PRO A 27 1.72 4.58 13.78
N ASP A 28 0.93 5.06 12.82
CA ASP A 28 -0.52 4.87 12.81
C ASP A 28 -1.01 3.74 11.88
N THR A 29 -0.11 3.03 11.19
CA THR A 29 -0.42 1.90 10.28
C THR A 29 -1.47 0.96 10.86
N LYS A 30 -1.23 0.44 12.07
CA LYS A 30 -2.15 -0.47 12.75
C LYS A 30 -3.56 0.09 12.85
N LYS A 31 -3.71 1.37 13.22
CA LYS A 31 -5.01 2.02 13.37
C LYS A 31 -5.69 2.22 12.03
N ILE A 32 -4.94 2.57 10.99
CA ILE A 32 -5.46 2.83 9.64
C ILE A 32 -5.92 1.52 9.01
N VAL A 33 -5.09 0.48 9.01
CA VAL A 33 -5.44 -0.86 8.48
C VAL A 33 -6.66 -1.44 9.21
N GLU A 34 -6.68 -1.45 10.55
CA GLU A 34 -7.84 -1.95 11.31
C GLU A 34 -9.13 -1.15 11.03
N ARG A 35 -9.00 0.13 10.73
CA ARG A 35 -10.13 0.98 10.34
C ARG A 35 -10.60 0.67 8.92
N LEU A 36 -9.71 0.45 7.95
CA LEU A 36 -10.07 0.00 6.60
C LEU A 36 -10.79 -1.33 6.62
N MET A 37 -10.26 -2.33 7.33
CA MET A 37 -10.90 -3.65 7.53
C MET A 37 -12.34 -3.53 8.11
N LYS A 38 -12.54 -2.61 9.06
CA LYS A 38 -13.88 -2.34 9.64
C LYS A 38 -14.79 -1.63 8.63
N LEU A 39 -14.27 -0.66 7.88
CA LEU A 39 -15.03 0.09 6.90
C LEU A 39 -15.45 -0.77 5.71
N GLU A 40 -14.63 -1.71 5.25
CA GLU A 40 -14.98 -2.69 4.22
C GLU A 40 -16.22 -3.49 4.60
N LYS A 41 -16.21 -4.08 5.80
CA LYS A 41 -17.35 -4.82 6.34
C LYS A 41 -18.60 -3.93 6.45
N ALA A 42 -18.44 -2.68 6.90
CA ALA A 42 -19.55 -1.75 7.07
C ALA A 42 -20.14 -1.26 5.74
N ALA A 43 -19.29 -0.95 4.75
CA ALA A 43 -19.69 -0.51 3.43
C ALA A 43 -20.46 -1.61 2.70
N LYS A 44 -19.94 -2.85 2.71
CA LYS A 44 -20.60 -4.02 2.10
C LYS A 44 -22.01 -4.23 2.66
N ARG A 45 -22.19 -4.12 3.98
CA ARG A 45 -23.51 -4.24 4.65
C ARG A 45 -24.51 -3.13 4.24
N LYS A 46 -24.03 -2.04 3.64
CA LYS A 46 -24.85 -0.91 3.18
C LYS A 46 -24.92 -0.81 1.65
N GLY A 47 -24.43 -1.83 0.93
CA GLY A 47 -24.42 -1.90 -0.52
C GLY A 47 -23.32 -1.06 -1.18
N GLY A 48 -22.38 -0.52 -0.40
CA GLY A 48 -21.17 0.14 -0.90
C GLY A 48 -19.97 -0.80 -0.90
N ARG A 49 -18.80 -0.26 -1.23
CA ARG A 49 -17.52 -1.01 -1.24
C ARG A 49 -16.39 -0.12 -0.74
N VAL A 50 -15.46 -0.72 -0.03
CA VAL A 50 -14.11 -0.18 0.14
C VAL A 50 -13.19 -1.17 -0.57
N ALA A 51 -12.32 -0.66 -1.43
CA ALA A 51 -11.31 -1.41 -2.15
C ALA A 51 -9.96 -0.80 -1.79
N ALA A 52 -9.27 -1.40 -0.82
CA ALA A 52 -7.88 -1.07 -0.54
C ALA A 52 -7.00 -1.83 -1.54
N LEU A 53 -6.34 -1.11 -2.43
CA LEU A 53 -5.43 -1.73 -3.39
C LEU A 53 -4.12 -2.12 -2.70
N ILE A 54 -3.46 -3.12 -3.27
CA ILE A 54 -2.12 -3.52 -2.85
C ILE A 54 -1.13 -2.49 -3.42
N GLY A 55 -0.38 -1.82 -2.55
CA GLY A 55 0.78 -1.00 -2.92
C GLY A 55 2.10 -1.72 -2.64
N ASN A 56 3.21 -1.06 -2.95
CA ASN A 56 4.52 -1.67 -2.71
C ASN A 56 4.83 -1.75 -1.22
N HIS A 57 4.41 -0.79 -0.41
CA HIS A 57 4.66 -0.83 1.04
C HIS A 57 3.83 -1.93 1.74
N GLU A 58 2.61 -2.24 1.27
CA GLU A 58 1.91 -3.45 1.71
C GLU A 58 2.70 -4.72 1.37
N ALA A 59 3.16 -4.83 0.13
CA ALA A 59 3.89 -6.02 -0.33
C ALA A 59 5.20 -6.21 0.46
N MET A 60 5.99 -5.15 0.62
CA MET A 60 7.22 -5.13 1.41
C MET A 60 6.98 -5.59 2.85
N ASN A 61 5.95 -5.06 3.52
CA ASN A 61 5.62 -5.47 4.88
C ASN A 61 5.22 -6.95 4.94
N VAL A 62 4.47 -7.45 3.95
CA VAL A 62 4.08 -8.86 3.89
C VAL A 62 5.28 -9.78 3.72
N THR A 63 6.16 -9.48 2.76
CA THR A 63 7.35 -10.30 2.45
C THR A 63 8.48 -10.12 3.46
N GLY A 64 8.40 -9.10 4.32
CA GLY A 64 9.39 -8.87 5.38
C GLY A 64 10.54 -7.94 4.97
N ASP A 65 10.38 -7.18 3.90
CA ASP A 65 11.20 -6.01 3.64
C ASP A 65 10.71 -4.84 4.50
N LEU A 66 11.48 -4.51 5.54
CA LEU A 66 11.08 -3.55 6.57
C LEU A 66 11.88 -2.25 6.51
N ARG A 67 12.53 -1.96 5.37
CA ARG A 67 13.45 -0.81 5.24
C ARG A 67 12.81 0.55 5.54
N TYR A 68 11.47 0.65 5.48
CA TYR A 68 10.73 1.89 5.74
C TYR A 68 9.87 1.88 7.02
N VAL A 69 9.87 0.76 7.76
CA VAL A 69 9.15 0.66 9.05
C VAL A 69 9.92 1.43 10.11
N THR A 70 9.26 2.36 10.80
CA THR A 70 9.93 3.20 11.81
C THR A 70 9.89 2.54 13.20
N PRO A 71 10.78 2.93 14.14
CA PRO A 71 10.72 2.46 15.52
C PRO A 71 9.37 2.73 16.21
N GLU A 72 8.74 3.86 15.92
CA GLU A 72 7.44 4.25 16.47
C GLU A 72 6.31 3.35 15.95
N GLU A 73 6.44 2.85 14.71
CA GLU A 73 5.53 1.86 14.16
C GLU A 73 5.62 0.55 14.94
N TYR A 74 6.81 0.00 15.17
CA TYR A 74 6.96 -1.17 16.04
C TYR A 74 6.36 -0.94 17.43
N ALA A 75 6.63 0.22 18.03
CA ALA A 75 6.06 0.57 19.33
C ALA A 75 4.51 0.56 19.34
N ALA A 76 3.85 0.90 18.23
CA ALA A 76 2.39 0.85 18.11
C ALA A 76 1.81 -0.59 18.10
N PHE A 77 2.63 -1.59 17.77
CA PHE A 77 2.27 -3.01 17.86
C PHE A 77 2.60 -3.63 19.23
N ALA A 78 3.42 -2.97 20.05
CA ALA A 78 3.78 -3.47 21.36
C ALA A 78 2.54 -3.67 22.26
N THR A 79 2.64 -4.68 23.11
CA THR A 79 1.62 -5.05 24.08
C THR A 79 2.27 -5.17 25.47
N ARG A 80 1.43 -5.32 26.51
CA ARG A 80 1.92 -5.63 27.87
C ARG A 80 2.80 -6.89 27.96
N ASN A 81 2.72 -7.78 26.95
CA ASN A 81 3.46 -9.03 26.91
C ASN A 81 4.72 -8.98 26.04
N SER A 82 4.98 -7.90 25.29
CA SER A 82 6.06 -7.87 24.29
C SER A 82 7.43 -8.18 24.86
N GLY A 83 7.74 -7.72 26.08
CA GLY A 83 8.99 -8.07 26.75
C GLY A 83 9.12 -9.58 27.01
N LYS A 84 8.03 -10.23 27.45
CA LYS A 84 7.99 -11.68 27.65
C LYS A 84 8.09 -12.44 26.34
N THR A 85 7.38 -12.00 25.30
CA THR A 85 7.42 -12.59 23.95
C THR A 85 8.85 -12.53 23.39
N ARG A 86 9.51 -11.37 23.47
CA ARG A 86 10.87 -11.18 22.99
C ARG A 86 11.89 -12.02 23.76
N GLU A 87 11.77 -12.08 25.08
CA GLU A 87 12.63 -12.93 25.92
C GLU A 87 12.47 -14.41 25.58
N ALA A 88 11.24 -14.88 25.39
CA ALA A 88 10.95 -16.25 25.00
C ALA A 88 11.52 -16.57 23.61
N TYR A 89 11.37 -15.65 22.65
CA TYR A 89 11.96 -15.78 21.32
C TYR A 89 13.49 -15.88 21.38
N PHE A 90 14.15 -15.00 22.14
CA PHE A 90 15.60 -15.04 22.31
C PHE A 90 16.06 -16.38 22.86
N LYS A 91 15.42 -16.88 23.93
CA LYS A 91 15.75 -18.17 24.54
C LYS A 91 15.57 -19.34 23.58
N ALA A 92 14.46 -19.36 22.84
CA ALA A 92 14.16 -20.42 21.89
C ALA A 92 15.15 -20.47 20.71
N ASN A 93 15.77 -19.34 20.37
CA ASN A 93 16.66 -19.20 19.21
C ASN A 93 18.11 -18.85 19.59
N ALA A 94 18.50 -19.05 20.85
CA ALA A 94 19.75 -18.51 21.40
C ALA A 94 21.00 -18.92 20.60
N ALA A 95 21.08 -20.19 20.18
CA ALA A 95 22.22 -20.69 19.40
C ALA A 95 22.32 -20.02 18.02
N SER A 96 21.22 -19.97 17.27
CA SER A 96 21.19 -19.35 15.93
C SER A 96 21.39 -17.84 15.98
N LEU A 97 20.84 -17.17 17.00
CA LEU A 97 21.09 -15.74 17.21
C LEU A 97 22.55 -15.47 17.56
N ALA A 98 23.15 -16.30 18.41
CA ALA A 98 24.57 -16.19 18.75
C ALA A 98 25.46 -16.35 17.50
N GLU A 99 25.17 -17.35 16.65
CA GLU A 99 25.87 -17.52 15.37
C GLU A 99 25.70 -16.30 14.45
N PHE A 100 24.47 -15.84 14.25
CA PHE A 100 24.16 -14.70 13.38
C PHE A 100 24.87 -13.41 13.82
N TYR A 101 24.83 -13.09 15.12
CA TYR A 101 25.45 -11.87 15.62
C TYR A 101 26.98 -11.98 15.66
N ARG A 102 27.53 -13.14 16.02
CA ARG A 102 28.99 -13.35 16.05
C ARG A 102 29.61 -13.45 14.67
N ALA A 103 28.84 -13.84 13.64
CA ALA A 103 29.31 -13.75 12.26
C ALA A 103 29.63 -12.31 11.84
N LYS A 104 28.95 -11.32 12.43
CA LYS A 104 29.20 -9.88 12.18
C LYS A 104 30.25 -9.31 13.12
N ASP A 105 30.26 -9.75 14.37
CA ASP A 105 31.25 -9.38 15.39
C ASP A 105 31.60 -10.60 16.26
N PRO A 106 32.72 -11.30 15.96
CA PRO A 106 33.11 -12.51 16.69
C PRO A 106 33.42 -12.31 18.17
N THR A 107 33.60 -11.05 18.61
CA THR A 107 33.98 -10.73 19.99
C THR A 107 32.80 -10.65 20.96
N LEU A 108 31.56 -10.72 20.46
CA LEU A 108 30.36 -10.58 21.28
C LEU A 108 30.22 -11.70 22.33
N SER A 109 30.17 -11.30 23.60
CA SER A 109 29.71 -12.16 24.70
C SER A 109 28.22 -12.51 24.55
N ASP A 110 27.70 -13.47 25.30
CA ASP A 110 26.26 -13.80 25.27
C ASP A 110 25.37 -12.59 25.64
N ALA A 111 25.85 -11.76 26.58
CA ALA A 111 25.18 -10.50 26.93
C ALA A 111 25.24 -9.48 25.77
N GLY A 112 26.36 -9.43 25.04
CA GLY A 112 26.50 -8.61 23.84
C GLY A 112 25.57 -9.04 22.71
N VAL A 113 25.45 -10.36 22.48
CA VAL A 113 24.48 -10.94 21.53
C VAL A 113 23.06 -10.55 21.92
N LYS A 114 22.69 -10.67 23.20
CA LYS A 114 21.36 -10.27 23.69
C LYS A 114 21.10 -8.79 23.45
N ALA A 115 22.05 -7.92 23.78
CA ALA A 115 21.90 -6.47 23.59
C ALA A 115 21.76 -6.09 22.10
N ALA A 116 22.55 -6.72 21.21
CA ALA A 116 22.44 -6.53 19.77
C ALA A 116 21.07 -6.99 19.24
N PHE A 117 20.61 -8.16 19.67
CA PHE A 117 19.27 -8.66 19.36
C PHE A 117 18.17 -7.69 19.82
N GLU A 118 18.23 -7.19 21.05
CA GLU A 118 17.19 -6.29 21.57
C GLU A 118 17.17 -4.91 20.88
N LYS A 119 18.29 -4.51 20.28
CA LYS A 119 18.40 -3.32 19.43
C LYS A 119 17.73 -3.55 18.07
N ASP A 120 18.00 -4.69 17.43
CA ASP A 120 17.43 -5.02 16.12
C ASP A 120 15.97 -5.47 16.21
N VAL A 121 15.56 -5.99 17.37
CA VAL A 121 14.22 -6.49 17.66
C VAL A 121 13.63 -5.66 18.82
N PRO A 122 13.22 -4.41 18.54
CA PRO A 122 12.55 -3.58 19.53
C PRO A 122 11.20 -4.18 19.96
N LEU A 123 10.65 -3.71 21.07
CA LEU A 123 9.33 -4.15 21.52
C LEU A 123 8.27 -3.84 20.45
N GLY A 124 7.41 -4.83 20.18
CA GLY A 124 6.40 -4.74 19.13
C GLY A 124 6.88 -5.21 17.74
N TYR A 125 8.19 -5.41 17.53
CA TYR A 125 8.70 -5.98 16.28
C TYR A 125 8.11 -7.37 15.99
N LEU A 126 8.12 -8.25 16.99
CA LEU A 126 7.62 -9.62 16.81
C LEU A 126 6.11 -9.65 16.56
N GLU A 127 5.34 -8.80 17.24
CA GLU A 127 3.90 -8.64 17.02
C GLU A 127 3.60 -8.04 15.64
N HIS A 128 4.40 -7.06 15.21
CA HIS A 128 4.34 -6.51 13.86
C HIS A 128 4.56 -7.60 12.82
N ARG A 129 5.66 -8.35 12.90
CA ARG A 129 5.96 -9.46 11.99
C ARG A 129 4.89 -10.53 12.00
N ALA A 130 4.37 -10.90 13.16
CA ALA A 130 3.32 -11.90 13.27
C ALA A 130 2.06 -11.48 12.50
N ARG A 131 1.65 -10.21 12.60
CA ARG A 131 0.44 -9.71 11.89
C ARG A 131 0.67 -9.49 10.41
N TRP A 132 1.84 -8.99 10.02
CA TRP A 132 2.15 -8.69 8.63
C TRP A 132 2.63 -9.89 7.82
N SER A 133 3.12 -10.97 8.45
CA SER A 133 3.50 -12.19 7.73
C SER A 133 2.39 -12.66 6.75
N PRO A 134 2.72 -13.43 5.71
CA PRO A 134 1.71 -13.85 4.73
C PRO A 134 0.51 -14.59 5.32
N GLN A 135 0.70 -15.29 6.45
CA GLN A 135 -0.37 -15.97 7.21
C GLN A 135 -0.94 -15.13 8.36
N GLY A 136 -0.34 -13.96 8.64
CA GLY A 136 -0.79 -13.02 9.66
C GLY A 136 -2.07 -12.30 9.27
N GLU A 137 -2.75 -11.72 10.26
CA GLU A 137 -4.04 -11.03 10.05
C GLU A 137 -3.98 -9.95 8.96
N PHE A 138 -2.93 -9.12 8.95
CA PHE A 138 -2.78 -8.05 7.96
C PHE A 138 -2.29 -8.61 6.63
N GLY A 139 -1.34 -9.54 6.62
CA GLY A 139 -0.85 -10.12 5.37
C GLY A 139 -1.93 -10.91 4.61
N ALA A 140 -2.72 -11.72 5.32
CA ALA A 140 -3.85 -12.42 4.74
C ALA A 140 -4.96 -11.46 4.26
N TRP A 141 -5.18 -10.35 4.97
CA TRP A 141 -6.10 -9.31 4.50
C TRP A 141 -5.60 -8.64 3.23
N VAL A 142 -4.33 -8.22 3.16
CA VAL A 142 -3.72 -7.65 1.93
C VAL A 142 -3.81 -8.63 0.76
N ALA A 143 -3.46 -9.90 0.97
CA ALA A 143 -3.50 -10.93 -0.08
C ALA A 143 -4.92 -11.25 -0.60
N ALA A 144 -5.98 -10.76 0.06
CA ALA A 144 -7.35 -10.86 -0.41
C ALA A 144 -7.78 -9.69 -1.32
N HIS A 145 -6.93 -8.67 -1.51
CA HIS A 145 -7.23 -7.47 -2.31
C HIS A 145 -6.75 -7.59 -3.75
N ASP A 146 -7.15 -6.63 -4.58
CA ASP A 146 -6.68 -6.47 -5.96
C ASP A 146 -5.46 -5.52 -5.96
N ALA A 147 -4.49 -5.76 -6.84
CA ALA A 147 -3.44 -4.78 -7.16
C ALA A 147 -3.93 -3.78 -8.21
N ILE A 148 -4.82 -4.24 -9.11
CA ILE A 148 -5.43 -3.46 -10.18
C ILE A 148 -6.95 -3.63 -10.12
N LEU A 149 -7.68 -2.53 -10.15
CA LEU A 149 -9.14 -2.53 -10.14
C LEU A 149 -9.69 -1.72 -11.31
N LYS A 150 -10.57 -2.32 -12.11
CA LYS A 150 -11.36 -1.61 -13.13
C LYS A 150 -12.77 -1.33 -12.61
N ILE A 151 -13.22 -0.09 -12.73
CA ILE A 151 -14.62 0.31 -12.47
C ILE A 151 -15.08 1.17 -13.66
N GLY A 152 -16.00 0.63 -14.46
CA GLY A 152 -16.44 1.28 -15.70
C GLY A 152 -15.24 1.56 -16.61
N ASP A 153 -15.09 2.82 -17.03
CA ASP A 153 -14.03 3.28 -17.93
C ASP A 153 -12.76 3.75 -17.19
N THR A 154 -12.61 3.44 -15.90
CA THR A 154 -11.44 3.86 -15.09
C THR A 154 -10.72 2.67 -14.48
N LEU A 155 -9.40 2.63 -14.65
CA LEU A 155 -8.48 1.73 -13.98
C LEU A 155 -7.87 2.41 -12.76
N PHE A 156 -7.74 1.68 -11.67
CA PHE A 156 -7.04 2.12 -10.46
C PHE A 156 -5.89 1.15 -10.19
N VAL A 157 -4.70 1.68 -9.98
CA VAL A 157 -3.48 0.91 -9.71
C VAL A 157 -2.56 1.74 -8.82
N HIS A 158 -1.71 1.09 -8.02
CA HIS A 158 -0.85 1.81 -7.08
C HIS A 158 0.24 2.64 -7.79
N GLY A 159 1.11 2.00 -8.57
CA GLY A 159 2.17 2.72 -9.30
C GLY A 159 1.73 3.17 -10.69
N GLY A 160 1.48 2.18 -11.54
CA GLY A 160 1.23 2.33 -12.97
C GLY A 160 1.18 0.95 -13.61
N ILE A 161 1.32 0.85 -14.93
CA ILE A 161 1.44 -0.45 -15.58
C ILE A 161 2.22 -0.34 -16.87
N GLY A 162 3.40 -0.99 -16.92
CA GLY A 162 4.19 -1.03 -18.13
C GLY A 162 3.59 -1.94 -19.21
N ALA A 163 3.98 -1.75 -20.47
CA ALA A 163 3.45 -2.48 -21.62
C ALA A 163 3.47 -4.02 -21.47
N ALA A 164 4.50 -4.58 -20.84
CA ALA A 164 4.61 -6.03 -20.62
C ALA A 164 3.46 -6.59 -19.76
N TYR A 165 2.97 -5.81 -18.79
CA TYR A 165 1.84 -6.17 -17.96
C TYR A 165 0.51 -5.81 -18.62
N ALA A 166 0.44 -4.72 -19.38
CA ALA A 166 -0.75 -4.35 -20.16
C ALA A 166 -1.21 -5.46 -21.12
N SER A 167 -0.29 -6.32 -21.57
CA SER A 167 -0.63 -7.48 -22.43
C SER A 167 -1.35 -8.64 -21.72
N LYS A 168 -1.52 -8.59 -20.39
CA LYS A 168 -2.10 -9.67 -19.58
C LYS A 168 -3.51 -9.28 -19.09
N PRO A 169 -4.44 -10.24 -18.90
CA PRO A 169 -5.71 -9.97 -18.23
C PRO A 169 -5.51 -9.43 -16.82
N ILE A 170 -6.37 -8.49 -16.38
CA ILE A 170 -6.30 -7.88 -15.04
C ILE A 170 -6.32 -8.96 -13.94
N GLU A 171 -7.18 -9.96 -14.11
CA GLU A 171 -7.33 -11.07 -13.18
C GLU A 171 -6.03 -11.87 -13.04
N ALA A 172 -5.34 -12.13 -14.15
CA ALA A 172 -4.06 -12.84 -14.14
C ALA A 172 -2.95 -12.05 -13.42
N ILE A 173 -2.96 -10.72 -13.55
CA ILE A 173 -2.00 -9.86 -12.83
C ILE A 173 -2.31 -9.88 -11.33
N ASN A 174 -3.58 -9.72 -10.95
CA ASN A 174 -4.00 -9.76 -9.56
C ASN A 174 -3.70 -11.12 -8.91
N ASP A 175 -3.98 -12.22 -9.60
CA ASP A 175 -3.70 -13.56 -9.09
C ASP A 175 -2.21 -13.82 -8.93
N ALA A 176 -1.38 -13.32 -9.85
CA ALA A 176 0.08 -13.41 -9.74
C ALA A 176 0.62 -12.61 -8.54
N VAL A 177 0.12 -11.39 -8.30
CA VAL A 177 0.50 -10.59 -7.12
C VAL A 177 0.10 -11.29 -5.83
N ARG A 178 -1.14 -11.79 -5.74
CA ARG A 178 -1.62 -12.52 -4.55
C ARG A 178 -0.83 -13.78 -4.28
N ALA A 179 -0.54 -14.56 -5.32
CA ALA A 179 0.25 -15.78 -5.20
C ALA A 179 1.67 -15.47 -4.69
N ALA A 180 2.31 -14.42 -5.22
CA ALA A 180 3.63 -13.99 -4.76
C ALA A 180 3.61 -13.54 -3.29
N LEU A 181 2.59 -12.78 -2.86
CA LEU A 181 2.44 -12.38 -1.45
C LEU A 181 2.29 -13.58 -0.53
N LEU A 182 1.44 -14.55 -0.89
CA LEU A 182 1.22 -15.76 -0.10
C LEU A 182 2.45 -16.66 -0.04
N ALA A 183 3.27 -16.65 -1.10
CA ALA A 183 4.56 -17.33 -1.15
C ALA A 183 5.67 -16.61 -0.37
N GLY A 184 5.42 -15.39 0.11
CA GLY A 184 6.40 -14.57 0.82
C GLY A 184 7.41 -13.85 -0.08
N GLY A 185 7.17 -13.80 -1.39
CA GLY A 185 8.03 -13.13 -2.37
C GLY A 185 7.72 -13.52 -3.81
N GLY A 186 8.18 -12.70 -4.77
CA GLY A 186 8.09 -12.98 -6.20
C GLY A 186 8.40 -11.75 -7.05
N ALA A 187 8.97 -11.96 -8.24
CA ALA A 187 9.50 -10.89 -9.08
C ALA A 187 8.47 -9.77 -9.37
N ILE A 188 7.19 -10.13 -9.56
CA ILE A 188 6.11 -9.16 -9.82
C ILE A 188 5.92 -8.13 -8.69
N LEU A 189 6.32 -8.45 -7.45
CA LEU A 189 6.20 -7.55 -6.30
C LEU A 189 7.27 -6.46 -6.29
N GLU A 190 8.34 -6.63 -7.05
CA GLU A 190 9.54 -5.77 -7.07
C GLU A 190 9.87 -5.25 -8.48
N ASP A 191 9.09 -5.65 -9.49
CA ASP A 191 9.29 -5.24 -10.87
C ASP A 191 8.88 -3.78 -11.07
N GLU A 192 9.83 -2.94 -11.49
CA GLU A 192 9.65 -1.52 -11.82
C GLU A 192 8.67 -1.30 -12.98
N ALA A 193 8.44 -2.30 -13.84
CA ALA A 193 7.40 -2.25 -14.87
C ALA A 193 6.03 -2.72 -14.35
N GLY A 194 5.99 -3.30 -13.15
CA GLY A 194 4.82 -3.92 -12.53
C GLY A 194 3.88 -2.93 -11.83
N PRO A 195 2.71 -3.43 -11.38
CA PRO A 195 1.64 -2.60 -10.86
C PRO A 195 1.97 -1.85 -9.56
N LEU A 196 2.96 -2.32 -8.81
CA LEU A 196 3.32 -1.77 -7.51
C LEU A 196 4.43 -0.71 -7.56
N TRP A 197 5.22 -0.64 -8.63
CA TRP A 197 6.42 0.21 -8.67
C TRP A 197 6.50 1.13 -9.88
N HIS A 198 5.77 0.85 -10.96
CA HIS A 198 5.86 1.66 -12.18
C HIS A 198 5.55 3.14 -11.92
N ARG A 199 6.44 4.01 -12.42
CA ARG A 199 6.35 5.48 -12.25
C ARG A 199 6.12 6.22 -13.55
N GLY A 200 6.11 5.52 -14.69
CA GLY A 200 6.13 6.13 -16.02
C GLY A 200 4.92 7.03 -16.31
N PHE A 201 3.82 6.88 -15.57
CA PHE A 201 2.62 7.72 -15.73
C PHE A 201 2.64 9.01 -14.91
N ALA A 202 3.56 9.16 -13.95
CA ALA A 202 3.56 10.28 -13.02
C ALA A 202 4.18 11.57 -13.60
N GLU A 203 4.82 11.48 -14.76
CA GLU A 203 5.42 12.58 -15.51
C GLU A 203 5.13 12.41 -17.00
N GLU A 204 4.82 13.51 -17.70
CA GLU A 204 4.49 13.47 -19.13
C GLU A 204 5.74 13.28 -20.00
N THR A 205 6.05 12.01 -20.28
CA THR A 205 7.16 11.61 -21.17
C THR A 205 6.67 10.80 -22.36
N PRO A 206 7.42 10.75 -23.49
CA PRO A 206 7.08 9.90 -24.64
C PRO A 206 6.97 8.41 -24.28
N GLU A 207 7.87 7.91 -23.43
CA GLU A 207 7.86 6.52 -22.96
C GLU A 207 6.62 6.24 -22.10
N GLY A 208 6.30 7.16 -21.17
CA GLY A 208 5.09 7.08 -20.35
C GLY A 208 3.81 7.15 -21.18
N GLU A 209 3.78 7.97 -22.23
CA GLU A 209 2.65 8.03 -23.16
C GLU A 209 2.48 6.73 -23.95
N ALA A 210 3.56 6.10 -24.39
CA ALA A 210 3.51 4.81 -25.08
C ALA A 210 2.94 3.70 -24.19
N ASP A 211 3.41 3.59 -22.95
CA ASP A 211 2.86 2.67 -21.94
C ASP A 211 1.38 2.97 -21.65
N LEU A 212 1.03 4.26 -21.54
CA LEU A 212 -0.34 4.70 -21.27
C LEU A 212 -1.29 4.29 -22.39
N VAL A 213 -0.94 4.59 -23.64
CA VAL A 213 -1.76 4.23 -24.81
C VAL A 213 -1.96 2.71 -24.89
N ALA A 214 -0.90 1.93 -24.65
CA ALA A 214 -0.99 0.47 -24.61
C ALA A 214 -1.95 -0.01 -23.50
N ALA A 215 -1.84 0.55 -22.30
CA ALA A 215 -2.68 0.19 -21.16
C ALA A 215 -4.15 0.58 -21.35
N LEU A 216 -4.43 1.81 -21.81
CA LEU A 216 -5.80 2.28 -22.09
C LEU A 216 -6.50 1.39 -23.13
N ALA A 217 -5.79 1.06 -24.22
CA ALA A 217 -6.30 0.20 -25.27
C ALA A 217 -6.52 -1.24 -24.79
N ALA A 218 -5.51 -1.83 -24.13
CA ALA A 218 -5.58 -3.23 -23.69
C ALA A 218 -6.68 -3.46 -22.64
N PHE A 219 -6.87 -2.52 -21.72
CA PHE A 219 -7.89 -2.65 -20.68
C PHE A 219 -9.24 -2.04 -21.06
N GLY A 220 -9.35 -1.38 -22.22
CA GLY A 220 -10.58 -0.73 -22.67
C GLY A 220 -11.11 0.26 -21.62
N VAL A 221 -10.26 1.20 -21.22
CA VAL A 221 -10.54 2.27 -20.25
C VAL A 221 -10.14 3.61 -20.85
N LYS A 222 -10.74 4.70 -20.36
CA LYS A 222 -10.39 6.07 -20.77
C LYS A 222 -9.38 6.72 -19.84
N ARG A 223 -9.24 6.16 -18.63
CA ARG A 223 -8.48 6.78 -17.55
C ARG A 223 -7.79 5.76 -16.66
N ILE A 224 -6.60 6.13 -16.18
CA ILE A 224 -5.87 5.43 -15.13
C ILE A 224 -5.66 6.38 -13.94
N VAL A 225 -5.99 5.92 -12.73
CA VAL A 225 -5.74 6.63 -11.47
C VAL A 225 -4.60 5.93 -10.75
N ILE A 226 -3.59 6.70 -10.37
CA ILE A 226 -2.36 6.20 -9.75
C ILE A 226 -2.06 6.87 -8.40
N GLY A 227 -1.35 6.14 -7.55
CA GLY A 227 -0.69 6.63 -6.33
C GLY A 227 0.84 6.69 -6.50
N HIS A 228 1.57 6.21 -5.48
CA HIS A 228 3.01 5.85 -5.44
C HIS A 228 4.07 6.95 -5.72
N THR A 229 3.80 7.87 -6.64
CA THR A 229 4.70 8.97 -7.02
C THR A 229 4.07 10.29 -6.55
N PRO A 230 4.49 10.81 -5.38
CA PRO A 230 3.79 11.91 -4.73
C PRO A 230 3.76 13.21 -5.53
N GLN A 231 2.57 13.81 -5.62
CA GLN A 231 2.30 15.13 -6.16
C GLN A 231 1.99 16.09 -5.00
N LEU A 232 3.03 16.66 -4.39
CA LEU A 232 2.91 17.32 -3.08
C LEU A 232 1.96 18.54 -3.07
N SER A 233 1.73 19.17 -4.22
CA SER A 233 0.85 20.33 -4.40
C SER A 233 -0.63 19.98 -4.62
N GLY A 234 -1.03 18.72 -4.46
CA GLY A 234 -2.39 18.24 -4.71
C GLY A 234 -2.49 17.35 -5.94
N VAL A 235 -3.70 16.85 -6.20
CA VAL A 235 -3.97 15.90 -7.30
C VAL A 235 -3.51 16.49 -8.63
N LYS A 236 -2.95 15.70 -9.54
CA LYS A 236 -2.65 16.15 -10.90
C LYS A 236 -3.44 15.36 -11.94
N ALA A 237 -3.98 16.06 -12.92
CA ALA A 237 -4.46 15.48 -14.16
C ALA A 237 -3.33 15.60 -15.18
N LEU A 238 -2.86 14.46 -15.70
CA LEU A 238 -1.78 14.34 -16.66
C LEU A 238 -2.35 13.74 -17.96
N TYR A 239 -1.63 13.92 -19.06
CA TYR A 239 -1.97 13.41 -20.39
C TYR A 239 -3.39 13.79 -20.81
N GLY A 240 -3.77 15.06 -20.61
CA GLY A 240 -5.13 15.54 -20.90
C GLY A 240 -6.23 14.98 -20.00
N GLY A 241 -5.89 14.40 -18.84
CA GLY A 241 -6.82 13.75 -17.92
C GLY A 241 -6.97 12.24 -18.10
N ARG A 242 -6.21 11.65 -19.02
CA ARG A 242 -6.08 10.19 -19.19
C ARG A 242 -5.38 9.54 -17.99
N VAL A 243 -4.54 10.30 -17.28
CA VAL A 243 -3.97 9.89 -15.99
C VAL A 243 -4.36 10.87 -14.89
N ILE A 244 -4.72 10.34 -13.72
CA ILE A 244 -4.88 11.12 -12.49
C ILE A 244 -3.90 10.61 -11.44
N ALA A 245 -2.88 11.41 -11.15
CA ALA A 245 -1.96 11.16 -10.05
C ALA A 245 -2.56 11.72 -8.75
N ALA A 246 -3.00 10.81 -7.87
CA ALA A 246 -3.76 11.11 -6.67
C ALA A 246 -3.03 10.83 -5.35
N ASP A 247 -1.79 10.32 -5.40
CA ASP A 247 -0.90 10.40 -4.24
C ASP A 247 -0.38 11.82 -4.12
N THR A 248 -0.79 12.50 -3.04
CA THR A 248 -0.45 13.89 -2.77
C THR A 248 0.47 14.04 -1.56
N GLY A 249 1.10 12.96 -1.10
CA GLY A 249 2.03 12.96 0.02
C GLY A 249 1.36 13.25 1.36
N ALA A 250 0.18 12.67 1.62
CA ALA A 250 -0.62 12.96 2.81
C ALA A 250 0.05 12.56 4.14
N SER A 251 1.06 11.68 4.11
CA SER A 251 1.87 11.36 5.29
C SER A 251 2.67 12.56 5.77
N LYS A 252 2.84 12.68 7.09
CA LYS A 252 3.69 13.71 7.71
C LYS A 252 5.14 13.66 7.21
N ALA A 253 5.62 12.48 6.78
CA ALA A 253 6.96 12.32 6.23
C ALA A 253 7.18 13.13 4.94
N TYR A 254 6.12 13.34 4.15
CA TYR A 254 6.16 14.13 2.90
C TYR A 254 5.65 15.56 3.10
N GLY A 255 4.74 15.76 4.05
CA GLY A 255 4.18 17.09 4.34
C GLY A 255 3.29 17.64 3.20
N GLY A 256 2.76 16.76 2.37
CA GLY A 256 1.93 17.11 1.23
C GLY A 256 0.48 17.41 1.60
N THR A 257 -0.37 17.39 0.58
CA THR A 257 -1.78 17.81 0.68
C THR A 257 -2.66 16.62 1.04
N ARG A 258 -3.70 16.82 1.86
CA ARG A 258 -4.74 15.79 2.05
C ARG A 258 -5.74 15.91 0.92
N SER A 259 -5.78 14.89 0.07
CA SER A 259 -6.59 14.94 -1.14
C SER A 259 -7.41 13.68 -1.38
N PHE A 260 -8.46 13.82 -2.18
CA PHE A 260 -9.21 12.70 -2.77
C PHE A 260 -9.79 13.13 -4.11
N ILE A 261 -10.20 12.14 -4.91
CA ILE A 261 -10.98 12.38 -6.13
C ILE A 261 -12.40 11.84 -5.98
N ARG A 262 -13.36 12.50 -6.62
CA ARG A 262 -14.74 12.06 -6.81
C ARG A 262 -14.93 11.75 -8.29
N ILE A 263 -15.42 10.56 -8.60
CA ILE A 263 -15.83 10.16 -9.94
C ILE A 263 -17.30 9.75 -9.85
N ASP A 264 -18.17 10.42 -10.60
CA ASP A 264 -19.58 10.08 -10.72
C ASP A 264 -20.17 10.57 -12.06
N GLY A 265 -21.48 10.51 -12.22
CA GLY A 265 -22.15 10.91 -13.47
C GLY A 265 -22.02 12.40 -13.83
N THR A 266 -21.41 13.22 -12.98
CA THR A 266 -21.10 14.63 -13.27
C THR A 266 -19.67 14.87 -13.75
N GLY A 267 -18.83 13.82 -13.78
CA GLY A 267 -17.44 13.91 -14.21
C GLY A 267 -16.46 13.55 -13.08
N VAL A 268 -15.28 14.15 -13.13
CA VAL A 268 -14.19 13.91 -12.17
C VAL A 268 -13.79 15.20 -11.48
N ALA A 269 -13.82 15.21 -10.15
CA ALA A 269 -13.36 16.35 -9.35
C ALA A 269 -12.28 15.94 -8.35
N ALA A 270 -11.26 16.77 -8.20
CA ALA A 270 -10.31 16.68 -7.09
C ALA A 270 -10.79 17.53 -5.91
N ASN A 271 -10.43 17.10 -4.71
CA ASN A 271 -10.52 17.91 -3.51
C ASN A 271 -9.16 17.94 -2.84
N ASP A 272 -8.58 19.12 -2.73
CA ASP A 272 -7.27 19.36 -2.13
C ASP A 272 -7.47 20.24 -0.89
N ASN A 273 -7.24 19.68 0.31
CA ASN A 273 -7.48 20.36 1.59
C ASN A 273 -8.88 21.00 1.75
N GLY A 274 -9.91 20.40 1.16
CA GLY A 274 -11.29 20.91 1.21
C GLY A 274 -11.69 21.76 0.01
N ALA A 275 -10.75 22.24 -0.80
CA ALA A 275 -11.04 22.99 -2.02
C ALA A 275 -11.33 22.02 -3.18
N ALA A 276 -12.55 22.07 -3.73
CA ALA A 276 -12.95 21.22 -4.86
C ALA A 276 -12.65 21.91 -6.19
N ARG A 277 -12.24 21.12 -7.20
CA ARG A 277 -12.05 21.57 -8.58
C ARG A 277 -12.34 20.42 -9.55
N GLU A 278 -12.95 20.74 -10.68
CA GLU A 278 -13.16 19.75 -11.75
C GLU A 278 -11.82 19.43 -12.43
N LEU A 279 -11.69 18.18 -12.88
CA LEU A 279 -10.57 17.66 -13.65
C LEU A 279 -11.03 17.40 -15.09
N PRO A 280 -10.11 17.48 -16.08
CA PRO A 280 -10.41 17.07 -17.45
C PRO A 280 -10.90 15.62 -17.50
N GLU A 281 -11.89 15.34 -18.35
CA GLU A 281 -12.47 13.99 -18.44
C GLU A 281 -11.58 12.97 -19.18
N GLY A 282 -10.41 13.36 -19.70
CA GLY A 282 -9.59 12.46 -20.51
C GLY A 282 -10.30 12.13 -21.82
N GLY A 283 -10.30 13.09 -22.75
CA GLY A 283 -10.75 12.88 -24.14
C GLY A 283 -9.62 12.40 -25.04
N GLU A 284 -9.99 11.94 -26.24
CA GLU A 284 -9.06 11.58 -27.33
C GLU A 284 -8.11 12.73 -27.70
#